data_AF-A0A437SUW7-F1
#
_entry.id   AF-A0A437SUW7-F1
#
_cell.length_a   1.000
_cell.length_b   1.000
_cell.length_c   1.000
_cell.angle_alpha   90.00
_cell.angle_beta   90.00
_cell.angle_gamma   90.00
#
_symmetry.space_group_name_H-M   'P 1'
#
loop_
_entity.id
_entity.type
_entity.pdbx_description
1 polymer ?
#
loop_
_entity_poly.entity_id
_entity_poly.type
_entity_poly.pdbx_seq_one_letter_code
_entity_poly.pdbx_strand_id
1 'polypeptide(L)'
;MKHRILITALASVMLAGGVGAVATPAQPVQAISKLAAVSYARGYRKVKITKRINVAKIHLRIPRYKSTISDNYYVAKGTTVYIWRTGTDFGWYLKPRRHSKVTYTVDKRLNDSSWYKLK
;
A
#
# COMPACT_ATOMS: atom_id res chain seq x y z
N MET A 1 19.38 -36.51 18.24
CA MET A 1 19.99 -35.49 19.11
C MET A 1 18.90 -34.73 19.83
N LYS A 2 19.02 -34.67 21.16
CA LYS A 2 18.59 -33.59 22.08
C LYS A 2 17.11 -33.18 22.11
N HIS A 3 16.53 -33.49 23.26
CA HIS A 3 15.26 -33.05 23.82
C HIS A 3 15.07 -31.52 23.90
N ARG A 4 13.85 -31.16 24.36
CA ARG A 4 13.53 -30.07 25.31
C ARG A 4 13.34 -28.69 24.63
N ILE A 5 12.30 -27.88 24.90
CA ILE A 5 11.55 -27.68 26.14
C ILE A 5 10.10 -27.24 25.85
N LEU A 6 9.17 -27.96 26.46
CA LEU A 6 7.81 -27.53 26.81
C LEU A 6 7.95 -26.61 28.04
N ILE A 7 7.57 -25.32 27.97
CA ILE A 7 7.43 -24.47 29.17
C ILE A 7 5.94 -24.16 29.34
N THR A 8 5.27 -25.11 29.99
CA THR A 8 4.17 -24.83 30.91
C THR A 8 4.71 -24.03 32.08
N ALA A 9 4.24 -22.79 32.26
CA ALA A 9 4.29 -22.10 33.53
C ALA A 9 2.89 -21.57 33.83
N LEU A 10 2.07 -22.49 34.38
CA LEU A 10 0.88 -22.17 35.13
C LEU A 10 1.35 -21.44 36.39
N ALA A 11 1.15 -20.13 36.45
CA ALA A 11 1.32 -19.36 37.68
C ALA A 11 -0.02 -18.71 38.04
N SER A 12 -0.87 -19.53 38.63
CA SER A 12 -2.01 -19.09 39.43
C SER A 12 -1.49 -18.35 40.67
N VAL A 13 -1.58 -17.02 40.65
CA VAL A 13 -1.53 -16.20 41.86
C VAL A 13 -2.96 -15.88 42.24
N MET A 14 -3.34 -16.37 43.43
CA MET A 14 -4.64 -16.18 44.04
C MET A 14 -4.97 -14.71 44.31
N LEU A 15 -6.28 -14.45 44.29
CA LEU A 15 -7.02 -13.24 44.67
C LEU A 15 -6.34 -12.33 45.71
N ALA A 16 -6.25 -11.04 45.38
CA ALA A 16 -6.40 -9.95 46.33
C ALA A 16 -7.21 -8.84 45.64
N GLY A 17 -8.26 -8.37 46.32
CA GLY A 17 -9.29 -7.51 45.77
C GLY A 17 -8.81 -6.12 45.34
N GLY A 18 -9.58 -5.53 44.44
CA GLY A 18 -9.45 -4.15 44.02
C GLY A 18 -10.34 -3.91 42.81
N VAL A 19 -11.27 -2.97 42.94
CA VAL A 19 -12.20 -2.53 41.90
C VAL A 19 -11.37 -2.06 40.69
N GLY A 20 -11.15 -2.96 39.73
CA GLY A 20 -10.31 -2.71 38.56
C GLY A 20 -11.16 -2.43 37.35
N ALA A 21 -11.10 -1.20 36.85
CA ALA A 21 -11.72 -0.76 35.62
C ALA A 21 -11.59 -1.80 34.52
N VAL A 22 -12.68 -2.03 33.78
CA VAL A 22 -12.70 -2.81 32.54
C VAL A 22 -11.78 -2.11 31.55
N ALA A 23 -10.50 -2.46 31.57
CA ALA A 23 -9.54 -2.04 30.57
C ALA A 23 -9.88 -2.79 29.28
N THR A 24 -10.69 -2.17 28.42
CA THR A 24 -10.87 -2.64 27.05
C THR A 24 -9.48 -2.75 26.42
N PRO A 25 -9.08 -3.91 25.87
CA PRO A 25 -7.81 -4.02 25.19
C PRO A 25 -7.84 -3.07 24.00
N ALA A 26 -7.11 -1.96 24.11
CA ALA A 26 -6.82 -1.11 22.96
C ALA A 26 -6.02 -1.97 21.98
N GLN A 27 -6.68 -2.48 20.94
CA GLN A 27 -5.97 -3.18 19.87
C GLN A 27 -4.89 -2.24 19.34
N PRO A 28 -3.60 -2.64 19.35
CA PRO A 28 -2.57 -1.82 18.75
C PRO A 28 -2.87 -1.73 17.25
N VAL A 29 -3.36 -0.57 16.81
CA VAL A 29 -3.51 -0.27 15.39
C VAL A 29 -2.10 -0.15 14.83
N GLN A 30 -1.59 -1.22 14.22
CA GLN A 30 -0.33 -1.18 13.50
C GLN A 30 -0.47 -0.18 12.35
N ALA A 31 0.17 0.99 12.52
CA ALA A 31 0.20 2.02 11.49
C ALA A 31 1.09 1.55 10.33
N ILE A 32 0.48 0.93 9.31
CA ILE A 32 1.20 0.55 8.10
C ILE A 32 1.50 1.81 7.29
N SER A 33 2.74 1.97 6.81
CA SER A 33 3.10 3.12 5.97
C SER A 33 2.26 3.16 4.69
N LYS A 34 1.92 4.36 4.19
CA LYS A 34 1.12 4.52 2.94
C LYS A 34 1.72 3.74 1.78
N LEU A 35 3.04 3.74 1.71
CA LEU A 35 3.79 3.01 0.70
C LEU A 35 3.58 1.50 0.83
N ALA A 36 3.75 0.96 2.04
CA ALA A 36 3.51 -0.44 2.34
C ALA A 36 2.07 -0.86 2.00
N ALA A 37 1.08 -0.01 2.27
CA ALA A 37 -0.32 -0.28 1.94
C ALA A 37 -0.59 -0.44 0.43
N VAL A 38 0.23 0.16 -0.44
CA VAL A 38 0.09 0.06 -1.90
C VAL A 38 1.04 -0.98 -2.52
N SER A 39 2.18 -1.25 -1.87
CA SER A 39 3.14 -2.28 -2.29
C SER A 39 2.72 -3.69 -1.86
N TYR A 40 2.28 -3.88 -0.62
CA TYR A 40 1.87 -5.19 -0.10
C TYR A 40 0.42 -5.55 -0.44
N ALA A 41 -0.39 -4.57 -0.87
CA ALA A 41 -1.69 -4.88 -1.42
C ALA A 41 -1.51 -5.71 -2.70
N ARG A 42 -2.12 -6.89 -2.75
CA ARG A 42 -2.26 -7.69 -3.97
C ARG A 42 -3.19 -6.95 -4.96
N GLY A 43 -2.65 -5.95 -5.65
CA GLY A 43 -3.32 -5.21 -6.72
C GLY A 43 -3.59 -3.73 -6.41
N TYR A 44 -4.52 -3.17 -7.17
CA TYR A 44 -4.79 -1.74 -7.18
C TYR A 44 -5.52 -1.23 -5.94
N ARG A 45 -5.03 -0.13 -5.38
CA ARG A 45 -5.65 0.63 -4.28
C ARG A 45 -6.21 1.95 -4.75
N LYS A 46 -7.40 2.30 -4.25
CA LYS A 46 -8.06 3.58 -4.52
C LYS A 46 -7.38 4.66 -3.69
N VAL A 47 -6.95 5.73 -4.35
CA VAL A 47 -6.27 6.86 -3.72
C VAL A 47 -6.80 8.18 -4.27
N LYS A 48 -6.61 9.25 -3.50
CA LYS A 48 -6.86 10.62 -3.95
C LYS A 48 -5.53 11.32 -4.19
N ILE A 49 -5.38 11.89 -5.37
CA ILE A 49 -4.19 12.68 -5.75
C ILE A 49 -4.16 13.99 -4.94
N THR A 50 -3.03 14.33 -4.35
CA THR A 50 -2.89 15.48 -3.44
C THR A 50 -2.30 16.73 -4.10
N LYS A 51 -1.60 16.56 -5.23
CA LYS A 51 -1.00 17.62 -6.05
C LYS A 51 -1.11 17.28 -7.54
N ARG A 52 -1.00 18.28 -8.43
CA ARG A 52 -0.95 18.00 -9.88
C ARG A 52 0.28 17.13 -10.16
N ILE A 53 0.11 16.04 -10.90
CA ILE A 53 1.20 15.13 -11.27
C ILE A 53 1.24 14.91 -12.78
N ASN A 54 2.44 14.65 -13.28
CA ASN A 54 2.65 14.15 -14.63
C ASN A 54 2.57 12.63 -14.64
N VAL A 55 1.85 12.11 -15.64
CA VAL A 55 1.72 10.68 -15.88
C VAL A 55 1.97 10.38 -17.35
N ALA A 56 2.63 9.28 -17.65
CA ALA A 56 2.82 8.79 -19.00
C ALA A 56 1.97 7.54 -19.22
N LYS A 57 1.32 7.43 -20.38
CA LYS A 57 0.56 6.20 -20.71
C LYS A 57 1.54 5.07 -21.01
N ILE A 58 1.32 3.91 -20.42
CA ILE A 58 2.12 2.70 -20.66
C ILE A 58 1.46 1.90 -21.78
N HIS A 59 2.22 1.63 -22.83
CA HIS A 59 1.88 0.66 -23.87
C HIS A 59 2.42 -0.71 -23.46
N LEU A 60 1.56 -1.47 -22.76
CA LEU A 60 1.88 -2.81 -22.29
C LEU A 60 2.08 -3.76 -23.49
N ARG A 61 3.19 -4.50 -23.47
CA ARG A 61 3.54 -5.51 -24.47
C ARG A 61 3.96 -6.79 -23.75
N ILE A 62 3.92 -7.90 -24.47
CA ILE A 62 4.47 -9.18 -24.01
C ILE A 62 5.67 -9.49 -24.90
N PRO A 63 6.87 -9.71 -24.35
CA PRO A 63 7.24 -9.63 -22.93
C PRO A 63 7.28 -8.18 -22.40
N ARG A 64 7.07 -8.00 -21.08
CA ARG A 64 6.85 -6.68 -20.43
C ARG A 64 8.01 -5.69 -20.57
N TYR A 65 9.25 -6.16 -20.70
CA TYR A 65 10.41 -5.28 -20.89
C TYR A 65 10.37 -4.52 -22.23
N LYS A 66 9.55 -4.97 -23.21
CA LYS A 66 9.33 -4.28 -24.48
C LYS A 66 8.25 -3.20 -24.41
N SER A 67 7.68 -2.96 -23.22
CA SER A 67 6.68 -1.91 -23.04
C SER A 67 7.30 -0.53 -23.18
N THR A 68 6.54 0.38 -23.79
CA THR A 68 6.96 1.76 -23.99
C THR A 68 6.04 2.72 -23.23
N ILE A 69 6.52 3.93 -23.02
CA ILE A 69 5.71 5.05 -22.52
C ILE A 69 5.46 6.03 -23.66
N SER A 70 4.29 6.65 -23.67
CA SER A 70 4.00 7.77 -24.58
C SER A 70 3.93 9.10 -23.83
N ASP A 71 3.39 10.11 -24.51
CA ASP A 71 3.28 11.48 -24.04
C ASP A 71 2.78 11.62 -22.60
N ASN A 72 3.25 12.71 -21.98
CA ASN A 72 2.92 13.08 -20.62
C ASN A 72 1.56 13.78 -20.58
N TYR A 73 0.69 13.24 -19.73
CA TYR A 73 -0.59 13.82 -19.36
C TYR A 73 -0.51 14.37 -17.94
N TYR A 74 -1.37 15.34 -17.63
CA TYR A 74 -1.51 15.85 -16.28
C TYR A 74 -2.72 15.23 -15.59
N VAL A 75 -2.54 14.81 -14.34
CA VAL A 75 -3.65 14.46 -13.45
C VAL A 75 -3.83 15.58 -12.44
N ALA A 76 -5.04 16.14 -12.38
CA ALA A 76 -5.37 17.24 -11.48
C ALA A 76 -5.40 16.77 -10.02
N LYS A 77 -5.07 17.69 -9.11
CA LYS A 77 -5.25 17.51 -7.67
C LYS A 77 -6.70 17.15 -7.35
N GLY A 78 -6.90 16.23 -6.42
CA GLY A 78 -8.22 15.78 -5.97
C GLY A 78 -8.82 14.65 -6.80
N THR A 79 -8.24 14.33 -7.96
CA THR A 79 -8.66 13.18 -8.78
C THR A 79 -8.52 11.89 -8.00
N THR A 80 -9.52 11.03 -8.08
CA THR A 80 -9.47 9.69 -7.49
C THR A 80 -9.02 8.69 -8.55
N VAL A 81 -7.98 7.93 -8.25
CA VAL A 81 -7.40 6.94 -9.16
C VAL A 81 -7.11 5.65 -8.42
N TYR A 82 -6.78 4.61 -9.17
CA TYR A 82 -6.37 3.32 -8.66
C TYR A 82 -4.88 3.15 -8.92
N ILE A 83 -4.07 3.00 -7.89
CA ILE A 83 -2.62 2.84 -8.01
C ILE A 83 -2.17 1.49 -7.51
N TRP A 84 -1.09 0.99 -8.09
CA TRP A 84 -0.40 -0.20 -7.65
C TRP A 84 1.09 0.02 -7.83
N ARG A 85 1.88 -0.23 -6.79
CA ARG A 85 3.33 -0.16 -6.90
C ARG A 85 3.85 -1.49 -7.37
N THR A 86 4.54 -1.48 -8.51
CA THR A 86 5.13 -2.68 -9.09
C THR A 86 6.64 -2.62 -8.91
N GLY A 87 7.28 -3.74 -8.60
CA GLY A 87 8.75 -3.86 -8.68
C GLY A 87 9.30 -3.92 -10.12
N THR A 88 8.51 -3.50 -11.12
CA THR A 88 8.90 -3.55 -12.56
C THR A 88 9.41 -2.18 -13.04
N ASP A 89 9.91 -2.13 -14.28
CA ASP A 89 10.62 -0.98 -14.88
C ASP A 89 9.92 0.38 -14.78
N PHE A 90 8.58 0.40 -14.67
CA PHE A 90 7.80 1.64 -14.61
C PHE A 90 7.52 2.14 -13.18
N GLY A 91 7.80 1.33 -12.14
CA GLY A 91 7.61 1.67 -10.72
C GLY A 91 6.14 1.72 -10.25
N TRP A 92 5.31 2.53 -10.90
CA TRP A 92 3.91 2.75 -10.53
C TRP A 92 2.97 2.45 -11.67
N TYR A 93 1.88 1.75 -11.36
CA TYR A 93 0.79 1.51 -12.29
C TYR A 93 -0.42 2.28 -11.79
N LEU A 94 -0.95 3.16 -12.61
CA LEU A 94 -2.08 4.03 -12.32
C LEU A 94 -3.20 3.76 -13.31
N LYS A 95 -4.43 3.64 -12.80
CA LYS A 95 -5.64 3.45 -13.59
C LYS A 95 -6.70 4.48 -13.18
N PRO A 96 -7.37 5.13 -14.13
CA PRO A 96 -8.45 6.07 -13.81
C PRO A 96 -9.66 5.37 -13.16
N ARG A 97 -9.87 4.09 -13.51
CA ARG A 97 -10.92 3.21 -12.96
C ARG A 97 -10.34 1.83 -12.66
N ARG A 98 -10.89 1.12 -11.67
CA ARG A 98 -10.42 -0.21 -11.22
C ARG A 98 -10.17 -1.19 -12.38
N HIS A 99 -11.08 -1.22 -13.35
CA HIS A 99 -11.05 -2.14 -14.50
C HIS A 99 -10.60 -1.48 -15.81
N SER A 100 -9.95 -0.31 -15.75
CA SER A 100 -9.41 0.36 -16.95
C SER A 100 -8.41 -0.55 -17.68
N LYS A 101 -8.52 -0.61 -19.00
CA LYS A 101 -7.52 -1.23 -19.89
C LYS A 101 -6.29 -0.33 -20.06
N VAL A 102 -6.47 0.98 -19.91
CA VAL A 102 -5.37 1.95 -19.98
C VAL A 102 -4.67 2.01 -18.63
N THR A 103 -3.34 1.89 -18.67
CA THR A 103 -2.45 2.00 -17.51
C THR A 103 -1.48 3.14 -17.75
N TYR A 104 -1.24 3.92 -16.71
CA TYR A 104 -0.30 5.03 -16.71
C TYR A 104 0.80 4.76 -15.67
N THR A 105 1.94 5.42 -15.80
CA THR A 105 2.93 5.53 -14.74
C THR A 105 3.10 6.99 -14.35
N VAL A 106 3.56 7.24 -13.13
CA VAL A 106 3.98 8.58 -12.70
C VAL A 106 5.44 8.80 -13.10
N ASP A 107 5.84 10.07 -13.17
CA ASP A 107 7.25 10.42 -13.33
C ASP A 107 8.13 9.68 -12.30
N LYS A 108 9.30 9.18 -12.73
CA LYS A 108 10.28 8.50 -11.86
C LYS A 108 10.71 9.36 -10.66
N ARG A 109 10.66 10.70 -10.79
CA ARG A 109 10.91 11.64 -9.68
C ARG A 109 9.87 11.54 -8.57
N LEU A 110 8.68 11.03 -8.86
CA LEU A 110 7.58 10.81 -7.92
C LEU A 110 7.56 9.37 -7.37
N ASN A 111 8.74 8.82 -7.08
CA ASN A 111 8.86 7.48 -6.49
C ASN A 111 8.51 7.44 -4.99
N ASP A 112 8.20 8.59 -4.39
CA ASP A 112 7.75 8.70 -3.00
C ASP A 112 6.22 8.48 -2.86
N SER A 113 5.70 8.68 -1.65
CA SER A 113 4.25 8.66 -1.36
C SER A 113 3.66 10.05 -1.09
N SER A 114 4.34 11.12 -1.51
CA SER A 114 3.94 12.51 -1.20
C SER A 114 2.77 13.02 -2.05
N TRP A 115 2.50 12.37 -3.18
CA TRP A 115 1.56 12.83 -4.20
C TRP A 115 0.16 12.20 -4.13
N TYR A 116 -0.06 11.28 -3.18
CA TYR A 116 -1.37 10.66 -2.96
C TYR A 116 -1.68 10.46 -1.47
N LYS A 117 -2.96 10.25 -1.19
CA LYS A 117 -3.44 9.71 0.08
C LYS A 117 -4.38 8.54 -0.15
N LEU A 118 -4.29 7.53 0.72
CA LEU A 118 -5.24 6.43 0.76
C LEU A 118 -6.64 7.00 1.02
N LYS A 119 -7.65 6.42 0.36
CA LYS A 119 -9.06 6.77 0.55
C LYS A 119 -9.76 5.65 1.31
#